data_AF-A0A4R4Q1H7-F1
#
_entry.id   AF-A0A4R4Q1H7-F1
#
_cell.length_a   1.000
_cell.length_b   1.000
_cell.length_c   1.000
_cell.angle_alpha   90.00
_cell.angle_beta   90.00
_cell.angle_gamma   90.00
#
_symmetry.space_group_name_H-M   'P 1'
#
loop_
_entity.id
_entity.type
_entity.pdbx_description
1 polymer ?
#
loop_
_entity_poly.entity_id
_entity_poly.type
_entity_poly.pdbx_seq_one_letter_code
_entity_poly.pdbx_strand_id
1 'polypeptide(L)'
;MVEAYDRWGAAASATGVPAPRAPQVDPVVGLELARRYADEADRHGHRAELLARRPALLPAWSPVARAAVVYLASAGAGVVLMFAMVLASGLGALGAGPLYAWMCTGLPAGSLISGWLALGRWGRAPMDEAGPARHPVLGVAICFLLVPLAYCGYLLLLRMAR
;
A
#
# COMPACT_ATOMS: atom_id res chain seq x y z
N MET A 1 -25.09 -40.59 -14.84
CA MET A 1 -24.02 -39.60 -14.58
C MET A 1 -22.68 -40.06 -15.18
N VAL A 2 -22.71 -40.64 -16.40
CA VAL A 2 -21.51 -41.14 -17.12
C VAL A 2 -21.49 -40.57 -18.56
N GLU A 3 -22.65 -40.25 -19.15
CA GLU A 3 -22.77 -39.64 -20.49
C GLU A 3 -22.27 -38.19 -20.63
N ALA A 4 -21.96 -37.49 -19.53
CA ALA A 4 -21.46 -36.11 -19.61
C ALA A 4 -19.95 -36.04 -19.90
N TYR A 5 -19.20 -37.14 -19.69
CA TYR A 5 -17.75 -37.17 -19.91
C TYR A 5 -17.37 -37.54 -21.35
N ASP A 6 -18.17 -38.38 -22.03
CA ASP A 6 -17.92 -38.80 -23.42
C ASP A 6 -18.07 -37.67 -24.45
N ARG A 7 -18.85 -36.62 -24.13
CA ARG A 7 -19.11 -35.51 -25.06
C ARG A 7 -17.88 -34.63 -25.31
N TRP A 8 -16.94 -34.60 -24.37
CA TRP A 8 -15.67 -33.89 -24.55
C TRP A 8 -14.58 -34.76 -25.19
N GLY A 9 -14.79 -36.07 -25.29
CA GLY A 9 -13.85 -37.01 -25.91
C GLY A 9 -13.96 -37.13 -27.44
N ALA A 10 -15.07 -36.70 -28.05
CA ALA A 10 -15.35 -36.97 -29.47
C ALA A 10 -15.41 -35.74 -30.39
N ALA A 11 -15.29 -34.51 -29.87
CA ALA A 11 -15.53 -33.28 -30.65
C ALA A 11 -14.28 -32.44 -31.00
N ALA A 12 -13.08 -33.05 -30.97
CA ALA A 12 -11.84 -32.34 -31.25
C ALA A 12 -11.04 -32.96 -32.42
N SER A 13 -11.73 -33.36 -33.47
CA SER A 13 -11.04 -33.67 -34.73
C SER A 13 -11.87 -33.30 -35.96
N ALA A 14 -11.27 -32.41 -36.75
CA ALA A 14 -11.44 -32.21 -38.20
C ALA A 14 -12.28 -31.02 -38.69
N THR A 15 -11.70 -29.83 -38.63
CA THR A 15 -11.68 -28.91 -39.78
C THR A 15 -10.22 -28.58 -40.09
N GLY A 16 -9.72 -29.22 -41.14
CA GLY A 16 -8.32 -29.21 -41.54
C GLY A 16 -7.88 -27.88 -42.12
N VAL A 17 -7.03 -27.17 -41.38
CA VAL A 17 -5.88 -26.51 -41.99
C VAL A 17 -4.75 -27.53 -41.92
N PRO A 18 -4.08 -27.90 -43.02
CA PRO A 18 -2.88 -28.72 -42.92
C PRO A 18 -1.86 -27.93 -42.10
N ALA A 19 -1.73 -28.26 -40.81
CA ALA A 19 -0.63 -27.79 -40.01
C ALA A 19 0.65 -28.18 -40.76
N PRO A 20 1.60 -27.25 -40.98
CA PRO A 20 2.88 -27.58 -41.56
C PRO A 20 3.41 -28.81 -40.83
N ARG A 21 3.59 -29.93 -41.55
CA ARG A 21 4.15 -31.14 -40.96
C ARG A 21 5.49 -30.70 -40.38
N ALA A 22 5.54 -30.59 -39.05
CA ALA A 22 6.74 -30.15 -38.37
C ALA A 22 7.87 -31.04 -38.91
N PRO A 23 9.02 -30.45 -39.31
CA PRO A 23 10.16 -31.27 -39.71
C PRO A 23 10.36 -32.32 -38.64
N GLN A 24 10.76 -33.54 -39.02
CA GLN A 24 11.03 -34.61 -38.08
C GLN A 24 12.29 -34.22 -37.29
N VAL A 25 12.10 -33.30 -36.35
CA VAL A 25 13.12 -32.80 -35.45
C VAL A 25 13.48 -33.98 -34.57
N ASP A 26 14.77 -34.28 -34.52
CA ASP A 26 15.33 -35.27 -33.61
C ASP A 26 14.69 -35.08 -32.21
N PRO A 27 14.05 -36.11 -31.63
CA PRO A 27 13.40 -36.00 -30.34
C PRO A 27 14.34 -35.46 -29.25
N VAL A 28 15.65 -35.69 -29.37
CA VAL A 28 16.66 -35.13 -28.46
C VAL A 28 16.73 -33.61 -28.62
N VAL A 29 16.78 -33.10 -29.85
CA VAL A 29 16.81 -31.66 -30.16
C VAL A 29 15.50 -30.97 -29.75
N GLY A 30 14.36 -31.62 -29.94
CA GLY A 30 13.06 -31.12 -29.50
C GLY A 30 12.96 -30.96 -27.98
N LEU A 31 13.49 -31.92 -27.22
CA LEU A 31 13.54 -31.86 -25.75
C LEU A 31 14.51 -30.79 -25.24
N GLU A 32 15.65 -30.60 -25.89
CA GLU A 32 16.59 -29.52 -25.54
C GLU A 32 15.97 -28.13 -25.74
N LEU A 33 15.24 -27.94 -26.85
CA LEU A 33 14.48 -26.70 -27.10
C LEU A 33 13.39 -26.49 -26.04
N ALA A 34 12.64 -27.54 -25.70
CA ALA A 34 11.62 -27.46 -24.66
C ALA A 34 12.20 -27.09 -23.28
N ARG A 35 13.37 -27.66 -22.93
CA ARG A 35 14.09 -27.29 -21.69
C ARG A 35 14.53 -25.84 -21.70
N ARG A 36 15.08 -25.35 -22.81
CA ARG A 36 15.48 -23.93 -22.93
C ARG A 36 14.30 -22.98 -22.76
N TYR A 37 13.15 -23.29 -23.35
CA TYR A 37 11.93 -22.49 -23.17
C TYR A 37 11.41 -22.53 -21.73
N ALA A 38 11.50 -23.68 -21.05
CA ALA A 38 11.16 -23.77 -19.63
C ALA A 38 12.10 -22.92 -18.77
N ASP A 39 13.41 -22.97 -19.02
CA ASP A 39 14.42 -22.17 -18.30
C ASP A 39 14.26 -20.65 -18.55
N GLU A 40 13.77 -20.26 -19.73
CA GLU A 40 13.41 -18.87 -20.04
C GLU A 40 12.15 -18.45 -19.29
N ALA A 41 11.10 -19.28 -19.30
CA ALA A 41 9.88 -19.03 -18.56
C ALA A 41 10.13 -18.88 -17.06
N ASP A 42 10.97 -19.75 -16.48
CA ASP A 42 11.34 -19.68 -15.07
C ASP A 42 12.12 -18.40 -14.75
N ARG A 43 13.06 -18.00 -15.61
CA ARG A 43 13.78 -16.72 -15.45
C ARG A 43 12.84 -15.51 -15.50
N HIS A 44 11.84 -15.53 -16.38
CA HIS A 44 10.85 -14.46 -16.44
C HIS A 44 9.92 -14.47 -15.21
N GLY A 45 9.52 -15.66 -14.74
CA GLY A 45 8.75 -15.84 -13.51
C GLY A 45 9.49 -15.30 -12.29
N HIS A 46 10.77 -15.64 -12.13
CA HIS A 46 11.59 -15.15 -11.03
C HIS A 46 11.74 -13.63 -11.03
N ARG A 47 11.91 -13.01 -12.21
CA ARG A 47 11.93 -11.54 -12.34
C ARG A 47 10.58 -10.91 -11.98
N ALA A 48 9.48 -11.54 -12.39
CA ALA A 48 8.14 -11.07 -12.05
C ALA A 48 7.88 -11.16 -10.54
N GLU A 49 8.29 -12.24 -9.88
CA GLU A 49 8.21 -12.37 -8.41
C GLU A 49 9.06 -11.34 -7.68
N LEU A 50 10.28 -11.07 -8.15
CA LEU A 50 11.16 -10.06 -7.57
C LEU A 50 10.57 -8.64 -7.66
N LEU A 51 9.89 -8.33 -8.76
CA LEU A 51 9.16 -7.07 -8.93
C LEU A 51 7.88 -7.04 -8.09
N ALA A 52 7.16 -8.16 -7.99
CA ALA A 52 5.94 -8.27 -7.19
C ALA A 52 6.20 -8.20 -5.68
N ARG A 53 7.41 -8.58 -5.22
CA ARG A 53 7.84 -8.43 -3.82
C ARG A 53 8.34 -7.03 -3.47
N ARG A 54 8.52 -6.12 -4.45
CA ARG A 54 8.94 -4.74 -4.15
C ARG A 54 7.74 -3.90 -3.71
N PRO A 55 7.78 -3.29 -2.51
CA PRO A 55 6.72 -2.40 -2.09
C PRO A 55 6.74 -1.09 -2.89
N ALA A 56 5.56 -0.60 -3.27
CA ALA A 56 5.39 0.56 -4.15
C ALA A 56 5.83 1.89 -3.53
N LEU A 57 5.79 2.03 -2.20
CA LEU A 57 6.18 3.25 -1.50
C LEU A 57 7.60 3.08 -0.92
N LEU A 58 8.55 3.95 -1.27
CA LEU A 58 9.94 4.00 -0.71
C LEU A 58 10.65 2.63 -0.63
N PRO A 59 10.98 1.99 -1.78
CA PRO A 59 11.51 0.61 -1.83
C PRO A 59 12.88 0.44 -1.17
N ALA A 60 13.67 1.51 -1.03
CA ALA A 60 14.98 1.47 -0.38
C ALA A 60 14.93 1.70 1.14
N TRP A 61 13.77 2.05 1.70
CA TRP A 61 13.64 2.44 3.11
C TRP A 61 13.03 1.32 3.94
N SER A 62 13.46 1.22 5.20
CA SER A 62 12.92 0.24 6.14
C SER A 62 11.41 0.45 6.35
N PRO A 63 10.65 -0.62 6.66
CA PRO A 63 9.21 -0.52 6.92
C PRO A 63 8.86 0.50 8.02
N VAL A 64 9.70 0.58 9.04
CA VAL A 64 9.58 1.53 10.16
C VAL A 64 9.74 2.98 9.69
N ALA A 65 10.78 3.27 8.91
CA ALA A 65 11.04 4.63 8.41
C ALA A 65 9.90 5.13 7.52
N ARG A 66 9.35 4.25 6.69
CA ARG A 66 8.19 4.55 5.84
C ARG A 66 6.93 4.83 6.65
N ALA A 67 6.65 4.00 7.66
CA ALA A 67 5.52 4.22 8.56
C ALA A 67 5.67 5.56 9.30
N ALA A 68 6.87 5.87 9.80
CA ALA A 68 7.16 7.12 10.49
C ALA A 68 6.89 8.34 9.61
N VAL A 69 7.37 8.36 8.35
CA VAL A 69 7.15 9.47 7.42
C VAL A 69 5.67 9.67 7.11
N VAL A 70 4.92 8.59 6.88
CA VAL A 70 3.47 8.69 6.59
C VAL A 70 2.71 9.21 7.80
N TYR A 71 3.00 8.70 9.00
CA TYR A 71 2.38 9.21 10.22
C TYR A 71 2.75 10.67 10.50
N LEU A 72 4.02 11.05 10.32
CA LEU A 72 4.48 12.44 10.44
C LEU A 72 3.76 13.37 9.46
N ALA A 73 3.64 12.98 8.18
CA ALA A 73 2.91 13.77 7.18
C ALA A 73 1.43 13.92 7.54
N SER A 74 0.78 12.83 7.98
CA SER A 74 -0.63 12.86 8.41
C SER A 74 -0.86 13.69 9.67
N ALA A 75 0.07 13.65 10.62
CA ALA A 75 0.03 14.46 11.83
C ALA A 75 0.29 15.95 11.49
N GLY A 76 1.21 16.23 10.56
CA GLY A 76 1.45 17.58 10.03
C GLY A 76 0.20 18.19 9.40
N ALA A 77 -0.54 17.41 8.59
CA ALA A 77 -1.82 17.87 8.05
C ALA A 77 -2.85 18.17 9.17
N GLY A 78 -2.89 17.34 10.22
CA GLY A 78 -3.72 17.59 11.40
C GLY A 78 -3.34 18.87 12.15
N VAL A 79 -2.04 19.17 12.27
CA VAL A 79 -1.54 20.42 12.86
C VAL A 79 -1.92 21.63 12.00
N VAL A 80 -1.82 21.55 10.68
CA VAL A 80 -2.27 22.63 9.79
C VAL A 80 -3.77 22.89 9.96
N LEU A 81 -4.58 21.83 10.03
CA LEU A 81 -6.02 21.94 10.28
C LEU A 81 -6.30 22.54 11.67
N MET A 82 -5.53 22.16 12.69
CA MET A 82 -5.59 22.76 14.03
C MET A 82 -5.42 24.28 13.97
N PHE A 83 -4.39 24.77 13.27
CA PHE A 83 -4.17 26.21 13.10
C PHE A 83 -5.35 26.89 12.40
N ALA A 84 -5.88 26.29 11.34
CA ALA A 84 -7.06 26.82 10.65
C ALA A 84 -8.28 26.93 11.59
N MET A 85 -8.49 25.95 12.47
CA MET A 85 -9.57 25.98 13.46
C MET A 85 -9.37 27.07 14.53
N VAL A 86 -8.13 27.30 14.97
CA VAL A 86 -7.79 28.41 15.89
C VAL A 86 -8.09 29.75 15.24
N LEU A 87 -7.71 29.95 13.97
CA LEU A 87 -8.04 31.16 13.21
C LEU A 87 -9.56 31.32 13.09
N ALA A 88 -10.29 30.27 12.72
CA ALA A 88 -11.75 30.29 12.62
C ALA A 88 -12.43 30.63 13.95
N SER A 89 -11.90 30.15 15.07
CA SER A 89 -12.39 30.48 16.40
C SER A 89 -12.14 31.95 16.76
N GLY A 90 -10.96 32.49 16.42
CA GLY A 90 -10.66 33.92 16.57
C GLY A 90 -11.57 34.84 15.76
N LEU A 91 -12.15 34.33 14.66
CA LEU A 91 -13.14 35.03 13.83
C LEU A 91 -14.59 34.81 14.29
N GLY A 92 -14.81 34.07 15.38
CA GLY A 92 -16.15 33.75 15.91
C GLY A 92 -16.90 32.66 15.15
N ALA A 93 -16.29 32.03 14.14
CA ALA A 93 -16.93 30.98 13.34
C ALA A 93 -16.94 29.60 14.03
N LEU A 94 -16.15 29.43 15.11
CA LEU A 94 -16.05 28.17 15.85
C LEU A 94 -15.99 28.42 17.36
N GLY A 95 -16.95 27.85 18.09
CA GLY A 95 -16.99 27.93 19.56
C GLY A 95 -15.86 27.14 20.23
N ALA A 96 -15.52 27.53 21.46
CA ALA A 96 -14.43 26.93 22.23
C ALA A 96 -14.65 25.43 22.52
N GLY A 97 -15.89 25.01 22.83
CA GLY A 97 -16.22 23.59 23.09
C GLY A 97 -15.89 22.67 21.91
N PRO A 98 -16.45 22.93 20.71
CA PRO A 98 -16.09 22.20 19.49
C PRO A 98 -14.59 22.23 19.18
N LEU A 99 -13.93 23.38 19.36
CA LEU A 99 -12.48 23.51 19.13
C LEU A 99 -11.67 22.56 20.02
N TYR A 100 -11.94 22.53 21.33
CA TYR A 100 -11.22 21.64 22.25
C TYR A 100 -11.53 20.17 22.01
N ALA A 101 -12.79 19.82 21.70
CA ALA A 101 -13.16 18.45 21.36
C ALA A 101 -12.38 17.96 20.13
N TRP A 102 -12.32 18.78 19.07
CA TRP A 102 -11.55 18.46 17.88
C TRP A 102 -10.04 18.40 18.14
N MET A 103 -9.47 19.25 18.98
CA MET A 103 -8.05 19.20 19.33
C MET A 103 -7.67 17.93 20.11
N CYS A 104 -8.51 17.51 21.06
CA CYS A 104 -8.18 16.41 21.96
C CYS A 104 -8.42 15.03 21.35
N THR A 105 -9.44 14.88 20.50
CA THR A 105 -9.83 13.56 19.97
C THR A 105 -9.92 13.55 18.45
N GLY A 106 -10.56 14.55 17.85
CA GLY A 106 -10.84 14.57 16.41
C GLY A 106 -9.59 14.61 15.53
N LEU A 107 -8.67 15.53 15.79
CA LEU A 107 -7.45 15.72 14.99
C LEU A 107 -6.45 14.56 15.19
N PRO A 108 -6.12 14.12 16.42
CA PRO A 108 -5.24 12.97 16.60
C PRO A 108 -5.81 11.69 15.97
N ALA A 109 -7.12 11.42 16.15
CA ALA A 109 -7.75 10.25 15.56
C ALA A 109 -7.83 10.34 14.02
N GLY A 110 -8.17 11.51 13.48
CA GLY A 110 -8.23 11.73 12.03
C GLY A 110 -6.87 11.56 11.34
N SER A 111 -5.82 12.12 11.93
CA SER A 111 -4.44 11.94 11.45
C SER A 111 -4.02 10.47 11.51
N LEU A 112 -4.32 9.77 12.62
CA LEU A 112 -4.01 8.35 12.78
C LEU A 112 -4.70 7.48 11.71
N ILE A 113 -6.01 7.69 11.51
CA ILE A 113 -6.81 6.95 10.53
C ILE A 113 -6.29 7.23 9.10
N SER A 114 -6.01 8.49 8.78
CA SER A 114 -5.44 8.89 7.48
C SER A 114 -4.11 8.17 7.20
N GLY A 115 -3.16 8.22 8.14
CA GLY A 115 -1.88 7.52 8.02
C GLY A 115 -2.03 6.00 7.93
N TRP A 116 -2.98 5.43 8.69
CA TRP A 116 -3.27 4.00 8.68
C TRP A 116 -3.87 3.52 7.34
N LEU A 117 -4.75 4.33 6.73
CA LEU A 117 -5.32 4.06 5.41
C LEU A 117 -4.27 4.19 4.30
N ALA A 118 -3.43 5.23 4.36
CA ALA A 118 -2.34 5.44 3.42
C ALA A 118 -1.36 4.25 3.42
N LEU A 119 -0.96 3.77 4.61
CA LEU A 119 -0.11 2.58 4.73
C LEU A 119 -0.82 1.30 4.29
N GLY A 120 -2.13 1.17 4.50
CA GLY A 120 -2.91 0.05 4.01
C GLY A 120 -3.04 0.01 2.48
N ARG A 121 -3.16 1.17 1.84
CA ARG A 121 -3.33 1.33 0.39
C ARG A 121 -2.02 1.19 -0.37
N TRP A 122 -0.94 1.79 0.13
CA TRP A 122 0.32 1.90 -0.59
C TRP A 122 1.51 1.17 0.06
N GLY A 123 1.35 0.68 1.30
CA GLY A 123 2.40 -0.06 2.03
C GLY A 123 2.36 -1.59 1.84
N ARG A 124 1.32 -2.15 1.19
CA ARG A 124 1.25 -3.58 0.88
C ARG A 124 2.10 -3.91 -0.36
N ALA A 125 2.98 -4.90 -0.25
CA ALA A 125 3.47 -5.61 -1.42
C ALA A 125 2.37 -6.60 -1.89
N PRO A 126 2.04 -6.68 -3.19
CA PRO A 126 0.94 -7.51 -3.70
C PRO A 126 0.97 -9.00 -3.34
N MET A 127 2.15 -9.54 -2.98
CA MET A 127 2.39 -10.96 -2.68
C MET A 127 2.80 -11.22 -1.22
N ASP A 128 2.72 -10.22 -0.35
CA ASP A 128 3.16 -10.39 1.05
C ASP A 128 1.99 -10.90 1.91
N GLU A 129 2.06 -12.18 2.29
CA GLU A 129 1.12 -12.80 3.25
C GLU A 129 1.40 -12.37 4.70
N ALA A 130 2.61 -11.83 4.96
CA ALA A 130 2.88 -11.12 6.19
C ALA A 130 2.07 -9.82 6.14
N GLY A 131 1.01 -9.76 6.95
CA GLY A 131 0.06 -8.65 6.97
C GLY A 131 0.75 -7.28 6.97
N PRO A 132 0.05 -6.24 6.45
CA PRO A 132 0.64 -4.92 6.23
C PRO A 132 1.40 -4.45 7.47
N ALA A 133 2.63 -3.95 7.28
CA ALA A 133 3.53 -3.44 8.32
C ALA A 133 2.97 -2.16 8.98
N ARG A 134 1.77 -2.25 9.53
CA ARG A 134 1.08 -1.19 10.26
C ARG A 134 1.71 -1.22 11.64
N HIS A 135 2.40 -0.15 12.00
CA HIS A 135 2.97 0.01 13.33
C HIS A 135 2.00 0.93 14.11
N PRO A 136 0.84 0.42 14.59
CA PRO A 136 -0.22 1.27 15.14
C PRO A 136 0.23 2.02 16.39
N VAL A 137 1.09 1.39 17.21
CA VAL A 137 1.67 2.02 18.42
C VAL A 137 2.51 3.25 18.05
N LEU A 138 3.28 3.17 16.97
CA LEU A 138 4.07 4.29 16.44
C LEU A 138 3.16 5.41 15.92
N GLY A 139 2.10 5.06 15.20
CA GLY A 139 1.11 6.03 14.73
C GLY A 139 0.43 6.75 15.88
N VAL A 140 -0.01 6.02 16.91
CA VAL A 140 -0.61 6.60 18.13
C VAL A 140 0.40 7.54 18.80
N ALA A 141 1.63 7.09 19.01
CA ALA A 141 2.67 7.92 19.63
C ALA A 141 2.89 9.22 18.85
N ILE A 142 3.06 9.16 17.52
CA ILE A 142 3.31 10.34 16.68
C ILE A 142 2.11 11.28 16.67
N CYS A 143 0.91 10.77 16.38
CA CYS A 143 -0.28 11.61 16.24
C CYS A 143 -0.71 12.23 17.57
N PHE A 144 -0.68 11.47 18.67
CA PHE A 144 -1.06 11.99 19.99
C PHE A 144 0.04 12.80 20.69
N LEU A 145 1.33 12.69 20.32
CA LEU A 145 2.33 13.64 20.81
C LEU A 145 2.35 14.92 19.98
N LEU A 146 2.42 14.81 18.66
CA LEU A 146 2.75 15.95 17.79
C LEU A 146 1.68 17.03 17.83
N VAL A 147 0.40 16.65 17.86
CA VAL A 147 -0.73 17.60 17.89
C VAL A 147 -0.73 18.46 19.17
N PRO A 148 -0.71 17.88 20.40
CA PRO A 148 -0.63 18.69 21.61
C PRO A 148 0.70 19.42 21.76
N LEU A 149 1.84 18.83 21.33
CA LEU A 149 3.12 19.54 21.34
C LEU A 149 3.10 20.79 20.45
N ALA A 150 2.51 20.70 19.25
CA ALA A 150 2.37 21.83 18.34
C ALA A 150 1.54 22.95 18.97
N TYR A 151 0.45 22.60 19.67
CA TYR A 151 -0.38 23.58 20.39
C TYR A 151 0.39 24.23 21.55
N CYS A 152 1.06 23.44 22.39
CA CYS A 152 1.90 23.97 23.47
C CYS A 152 3.01 24.88 22.93
N GLY A 153 3.66 24.47 21.84
CA GLY A 153 4.67 25.28 21.16
C GLY A 153 4.11 26.61 20.66
N TYR A 154 2.90 26.61 20.08
CA TYR A 154 2.21 27.83 19.67
C TYR A 154 1.92 28.77 20.85
N LEU A 155 1.40 28.25 21.97
CA LEU A 155 1.13 29.05 23.17
C LEU A 155 2.40 29.64 23.76
N LEU A 156 3.49 28.87 23.80
CA LEU A 156 4.80 29.35 24.25
C LEU A 156 5.31 30.47 23.34
N LEU A 157 5.19 30.32 22.03
CA LEU A 157 5.64 31.31 21.06
C LEU A 157 4.86 32.63 21.20
N LEU A 158 3.54 32.54 21.37
CA LEU A 158 2.70 33.71 21.70
C LEU A 158 3.09 34.35 23.03
N ARG A 159 3.44 33.55 24.04
CA ARG A 159 3.86 34.06 25.34
C ARG A 159 5.21 34.78 25.28
N MET A 160 6.13 34.32 24.43
CA MET A 160 7.44 34.95 24.22
C MET A 160 7.35 36.22 23.36
N ALA A 161 6.31 36.34 22.52
CA ALA A 161 6.07 37.47 21.65
C ALA A 161 5.21 38.59 22.28
N ARG A 162 4.71 38.39 23.51
CA ARG A 162 3.97 39.37 24.32
C ARG A 162 4.87 39.98 25.37
#